data_AF-A0A4Y9Y7I8-F1
#
_entry.id   AF-A0A4Y9Y7I8-F1
#
_cell.length_a   1.000
_cell.length_b   1.000
_cell.length_c   1.000
_cell.angle_alpha   90.00
_cell.angle_beta   90.00
_cell.angle_gamma   90.00
#
_symmetry.space_group_name_H-M   'P 1'
#
loop_
_entity.id
_entity.type
_entity.pdbx_description
1 polymer ?
#
loop_
_entity_poly.entity_id
_entity_poly.type
_entity_poly.pdbx_seq_one_letter_code
_entity_poly.pdbx_strand_id
1 'polypeptide(L)'
;MPDSLTAKSNPHLPVIQAMPVTEVAILNFIPPHDIHTPALLPLFRFLSERQSAWSGFPLRFFQNASKEGEIYLVSGWKDVPAHNGWIASDANQELLTLLKSYLTVASLMHLEIDITGFPDEVTGLRGWGRSEGDGDEGGDKVIWRAEGKDAEGKEDGVWRLIGYGKGFEEVTSDTAITPLKRIDLDQ
;
A
#
# COMPACT_ATOMS: atom_id res chain seq x y z
N MET A 1 -5.75 -7.36 -64.71
CA MET A 1 -4.58 -7.07 -63.84
C MET A 1 -5.14 -6.37 -62.60
N PRO A 2 -4.94 -6.89 -61.38
CA PRO A 2 -5.43 -6.24 -60.18
C PRO A 2 -4.41 -5.22 -59.68
N ASP A 3 -4.86 -3.98 -59.45
CA ASP A 3 -4.06 -2.92 -58.87
C ASP A 3 -3.90 -3.10 -57.34
N SER A 4 -2.70 -2.77 -56.91
CA SER A 4 -2.09 -3.14 -55.64
C SER A 4 -2.60 -2.32 -54.45
N LEU A 5 -2.82 -3.03 -53.35
CA LEU A 5 -2.93 -2.52 -51.98
C LEU A 5 -1.65 -1.77 -51.57
N THR A 6 -1.78 -0.53 -51.09
CA THR A 6 -0.85 0.04 -50.09
C THR A 6 -1.63 0.82 -49.05
N ALA A 7 -2.19 0.12 -48.06
CA ALA A 7 -2.55 0.72 -46.79
C ALA A 7 -1.25 1.04 -46.04
N LYS A 8 -0.97 2.32 -45.85
CA LYS A 8 0.15 2.80 -45.05
C LYS A 8 -0.11 2.46 -43.58
N SER A 9 0.83 1.76 -42.97
CA SER A 9 0.87 1.48 -41.53
C SER A 9 0.92 2.80 -40.75
N ASN A 10 -0.02 2.97 -39.82
CA ASN A 10 -0.07 4.11 -38.90
C ASN A 10 0.98 3.88 -37.79
N PRO A 11 1.82 4.87 -37.43
CA PRO A 11 2.88 4.65 -36.45
C PRO A 11 2.29 4.41 -35.05
N HIS A 12 2.85 3.39 -34.42
CA HIS A 12 2.62 2.96 -33.05
C HIS A 12 2.76 4.16 -32.09
N LEU A 13 1.64 4.64 -31.55
CA LEU A 13 1.68 5.47 -30.35
C LEU A 13 2.35 4.63 -29.25
N PRO A 14 3.28 5.20 -28.44
CA PRO A 14 3.81 4.47 -27.31
C PRO A 14 2.63 4.14 -26.40
N VAL A 15 2.44 2.85 -26.13
CA VAL A 15 1.64 2.42 -24.98
C VAL A 15 2.36 3.00 -23.77
N ILE A 16 1.84 4.12 -23.24
CA ILE A 16 2.26 4.58 -21.91
C ILE A 16 1.74 3.49 -20.98
N GLN A 17 2.61 2.56 -20.64
CA GLN A 17 2.34 1.57 -19.62
C GLN A 17 2.17 2.38 -18.33
N ALA A 18 0.92 2.57 -17.91
CA ALA A 18 0.62 3.26 -16.66
C ALA A 18 1.37 2.52 -15.54
N MET A 19 2.18 3.25 -14.78
CA MET A 19 2.88 2.65 -13.65
C MET A 19 1.85 2.20 -12.61
N PRO A 20 2.06 1.05 -11.95
CA PRO A 20 1.24 0.65 -10.82
C PRO A 20 1.19 1.76 -9.77
N VAL A 21 0.04 1.90 -9.12
CA VAL A 21 -0.13 2.82 -7.98
C VAL A 21 -0.11 2.02 -6.68
N THR A 22 0.52 2.58 -5.66
CA THR A 22 0.51 2.02 -4.31
C THR A 22 -0.67 2.60 -3.55
N GLU A 23 -1.52 1.75 -2.99
CA GLU A 23 -2.51 2.16 -2.01
C GLU A 23 -1.89 2.19 -0.62
N VAL A 24 -2.23 3.24 0.11
CA VAL A 24 -1.97 3.33 1.55
C VAL A 24 -3.25 3.79 2.24
N ALA A 25 -3.79 2.93 3.08
CA ALA A 25 -4.93 3.28 3.93
C ALA A 25 -4.55 3.22 5.41
N ILE A 26 -5.05 4.19 6.17
CA ILE A 26 -4.94 4.25 7.62
C ILE A 26 -6.29 3.84 8.20
N LEU A 27 -6.29 2.81 9.04
CA LEU A 27 -7.46 2.25 9.69
C LEU A 27 -7.33 2.46 11.20
N ASN A 28 -8.40 2.86 11.87
CA ASN A 28 -8.45 2.87 13.33
C ASN A 28 -9.37 1.76 13.85
N PHE A 29 -8.93 1.07 14.90
CA PHE A 29 -9.81 0.21 15.66
C PHE A 29 -10.92 1.01 16.36
N ILE A 30 -12.12 0.47 16.33
CA ILE A 30 -13.26 0.96 17.10
C ILE A 30 -13.14 0.36 18.51
N PRO A 31 -13.06 1.17 19.59
CA PRO A 31 -13.01 0.64 20.94
C PRO A 31 -14.21 -0.27 21.25
N PRO A 32 -14.01 -1.39 21.97
CA PRO A 32 -12.79 -1.81 22.67
C PRO A 32 -11.89 -2.75 21.84
N HIS A 33 -12.02 -2.77 20.51
CA HIS A 33 -11.27 -3.68 19.66
C HIS A 33 -9.81 -3.27 19.45
N ASP A 34 -9.00 -4.25 19.12
CA ASP A 34 -7.56 -4.15 18.85
C ASP A 34 -7.12 -5.33 17.96
N ILE A 35 -5.81 -5.42 17.66
CA ILE A 35 -5.25 -6.50 16.84
C ILE A 35 -5.39 -7.89 17.47
N HIS A 36 -5.58 -7.97 18.78
CA HIS A 36 -5.73 -9.22 19.52
C HIS A 36 -7.19 -9.68 19.62
N THR A 37 -8.13 -8.91 19.08
CA THR A 37 -9.54 -9.30 19.00
C THR A 37 -9.66 -10.58 18.16
N PRO A 38 -10.17 -11.71 18.72
CA PRO A 38 -10.08 -13.02 18.08
C PRO A 38 -10.71 -13.12 16.68
N ALA A 39 -11.75 -12.31 16.42
CA ALA A 39 -12.44 -12.28 15.14
C ALA A 39 -11.67 -11.55 14.03
N LEU A 40 -10.69 -10.69 14.37
CA LEU A 40 -10.07 -9.78 13.41
C LEU A 40 -9.01 -10.46 12.54
N LEU A 41 -8.16 -11.31 13.11
CA LEU A 41 -7.08 -11.96 12.37
C LEU A 41 -7.59 -12.82 11.18
N PRO A 42 -8.65 -13.65 11.34
CA PRO A 42 -9.26 -14.34 10.20
C PRO A 42 -9.83 -13.40 9.14
N LEU A 43 -10.42 -12.26 9.54
CA LEU A 43 -10.96 -11.27 8.60
C LEU A 43 -9.85 -10.55 7.84
N PHE A 44 -8.69 -10.29 8.47
CA PHE A 44 -7.53 -9.69 7.79
C PHE A 44 -6.89 -10.65 6.79
N ARG A 45 -6.79 -11.94 7.13
CA ARG A 45 -6.40 -12.97 6.16
C ARG A 45 -7.35 -12.99 4.96
N PHE A 46 -8.65 -13.00 5.23
CA PHE A 46 -9.65 -13.01 4.18
C PHE A 46 -9.63 -11.77 3.28
N LEU A 47 -9.44 -10.58 3.88
CA LEU A 47 -9.22 -9.33 3.14
C LEU A 47 -7.95 -9.40 2.29
N SER A 48 -6.83 -9.85 2.87
CA SER A 48 -5.55 -9.99 2.17
C SER A 48 -5.66 -10.93 0.97
N GLU A 49 -6.23 -12.11 1.15
CA GLU A 49 -6.43 -13.09 0.08
C GLU A 49 -7.25 -12.51 -1.07
N ARG A 50 -8.41 -11.93 -0.78
CA ARG A 50 -9.33 -11.44 -1.82
C ARG A 50 -8.80 -10.20 -2.54
N GLN A 51 -8.29 -9.21 -1.79
CA GLN A 51 -7.72 -8.01 -2.39
C GLN A 51 -6.47 -8.33 -3.20
N SER A 52 -5.61 -9.23 -2.72
CA SER A 52 -4.41 -9.63 -3.46
C SER A 52 -4.76 -10.40 -4.74
N ALA A 53 -5.76 -11.29 -4.68
CA ALA A 53 -6.23 -12.02 -5.85
C ALA A 53 -6.84 -11.09 -6.92
N TRP A 54 -7.53 -10.02 -6.51
CA TRP A 54 -8.12 -9.06 -7.42
C TRP A 54 -7.07 -8.13 -8.05
N SER A 55 -6.21 -7.54 -7.22
CA SER A 55 -5.24 -6.52 -7.64
C SER A 55 -4.03 -7.13 -8.37
N GLY A 56 -3.67 -8.37 -8.04
CA GLY A 56 -2.41 -9.00 -8.45
C GLY A 56 -1.21 -8.58 -7.58
N PHE A 57 -1.43 -7.81 -6.51
CA PHE A 57 -0.38 -7.34 -5.61
C PHE A 57 -0.62 -7.84 -4.18
N PRO A 58 0.42 -8.22 -3.42
CA PRO A 58 0.26 -8.59 -2.03
C PRO A 58 -0.36 -7.45 -1.21
N LEU A 59 -1.30 -7.79 -0.32
CA LEU A 59 -1.78 -6.87 0.71
C LEU A 59 -1.06 -7.11 2.04
N ARG A 60 -0.40 -6.07 2.55
CA ARG A 60 0.36 -6.10 3.81
C ARG A 60 -0.19 -5.11 4.82
N PHE A 61 -0.18 -5.53 6.08
CA PHE A 61 -0.63 -4.71 7.21
C PHE A 61 0.54 -4.34 8.11
N PHE A 62 0.51 -3.12 8.64
CA PHE A 62 1.49 -2.64 9.61
C PHE A 62 0.80 -1.95 10.78
N GLN A 63 1.20 -2.28 11.99
CA GLN A 63 0.73 -1.65 13.22
C GLN A 63 1.59 -0.44 13.54
N ASN A 64 0.94 0.69 13.85
CA ASN A 64 1.63 1.84 14.42
C ASN A 64 2.07 1.54 15.87
N ALA A 65 3.39 1.50 16.12
CA ALA A 65 3.93 1.19 17.44
C ALA A 65 3.74 2.31 18.48
N SER A 66 3.53 3.55 18.03
CA SER A 66 3.25 4.69 18.91
C SER A 66 1.76 4.88 19.18
N LYS A 67 0.90 4.26 18.37
CA LYS A 67 -0.57 4.35 18.46
C LYS A 67 -1.17 2.99 18.10
N GLU A 68 -1.27 2.10 19.09
CA GLU A 68 -1.76 0.73 18.93
C GLU A 68 -3.19 0.65 18.35
N GLY A 69 -3.96 1.74 18.42
CA GLY A 69 -5.27 1.85 17.79
C GLY A 69 -5.26 1.97 16.25
N GLU A 70 -4.08 2.11 15.62
CA GLU A 70 -3.95 2.51 14.21
C GLU A 70 -3.15 1.49 13.37
N ILE A 71 -3.77 1.02 12.29
CA ILE A 71 -3.18 0.07 11.34
C ILE A 71 -3.02 0.75 9.98
N TYR A 72 -1.96 0.39 9.29
CA TYR A 72 -1.69 0.75 7.92
C TYR A 72 -1.91 -0.46 7.02
N LEU A 73 -2.65 -0.25 5.95
CA LEU A 73 -2.87 -1.18 4.87
C LEU A 73 -2.05 -0.69 3.67
N VAL A 74 -1.18 -1.53 3.12
CA VAL A 74 -0.33 -1.19 1.97
C VAL A 74 -0.47 -2.28 0.90
N SER A 75 -0.85 -1.86 -0.30
CA SER A 75 -1.00 -2.73 -1.47
C SER A 75 -0.69 -2.01 -2.78
N GLY A 76 -0.75 -2.73 -3.89
CA GLY A 76 -0.60 -2.18 -5.22
C GLY A 76 -1.87 -2.32 -6.05
N TRP A 77 -2.00 -1.48 -7.06
CA TRP A 77 -3.04 -1.54 -8.06
C TRP A 77 -2.45 -1.25 -9.43
N LYS A 78 -3.03 -1.82 -10.48
CA LYS A 78 -2.67 -1.46 -11.85
C LYS A 78 -2.82 0.06 -12.08
N ASP A 79 -3.90 0.64 -11.58
CA ASP A 79 -4.25 2.05 -11.65
C ASP A 79 -5.38 2.36 -10.64
N VAL A 80 -5.68 3.65 -10.41
CA VAL A 80 -6.76 4.09 -9.50
C VAL A 80 -8.14 3.55 -9.93
N PRO A 81 -8.53 3.53 -11.23
CA PRO A 81 -9.77 2.88 -11.66
C PRO A 81 -9.89 1.40 -11.27
N ALA A 82 -8.80 0.62 -11.32
CA ALA A 82 -8.81 -0.78 -10.89
C ALA A 82 -9.14 -0.93 -9.40
N HIS A 83 -8.59 -0.06 -8.54
CA HIS A 83 -8.95 0.00 -7.13
C HIS A 83 -10.43 0.37 -6.94
N ASN A 84 -10.92 1.40 -7.65
CA ASN A 84 -12.34 1.77 -7.58
C ASN A 84 -13.27 0.62 -8.01
N GLY A 85 -12.84 -0.19 -8.98
CA GLY A 85 -13.53 -1.42 -9.37
C GLY A 85 -13.62 -2.45 -8.25
N TRP A 86 -12.54 -2.63 -7.48
CA TRP A 86 -12.56 -3.46 -6.27
C TRP A 86 -13.52 -2.89 -5.23
N ILE A 87 -13.45 -1.58 -4.94
CA ILE A 87 -14.31 -0.94 -3.95
C ILE A 87 -15.79 -1.15 -4.26
N ALA A 88 -16.18 -1.03 -5.53
CA ALA A 88 -17.55 -1.22 -5.98
C ALA A 88 -18.00 -2.70 -6.04
N SER A 89 -17.08 -3.65 -5.91
CA SER A 89 -17.39 -5.09 -6.05
C SER A 89 -18.16 -5.64 -4.85
N ASP A 90 -19.01 -6.66 -5.10
CA ASP A 90 -19.71 -7.39 -4.05
C ASP A 90 -18.76 -7.99 -3.02
N ALA A 91 -17.59 -8.47 -3.47
CA ALA A 91 -16.57 -9.06 -2.62
C ALA A 91 -16.01 -8.07 -1.58
N ASN A 92 -15.79 -6.81 -1.99
CA ASN A 92 -15.38 -5.75 -1.07
C ASN A 92 -16.54 -5.29 -0.16
N GLN A 93 -17.76 -5.20 -0.69
CA GLN A 93 -18.93 -4.80 0.12
C GLN A 93 -19.25 -5.82 1.23
N GLU A 94 -19.03 -7.11 0.97
CA GLU A 94 -19.08 -8.17 1.99
C GLU A 94 -18.04 -7.92 3.09
N LEU A 95 -16.78 -7.68 2.71
CA LEU A 95 -15.68 -7.40 3.65
C LEU A 95 -15.93 -6.15 4.49
N LEU A 96 -16.42 -5.06 3.87
CA LEU A 96 -16.80 -3.85 4.59
C LEU A 96 -17.91 -4.13 5.61
N THR A 97 -18.88 -4.98 5.27
CA THR A 97 -19.95 -5.36 6.19
C THR A 97 -19.43 -6.15 7.39
N LEU A 98 -18.43 -7.02 7.19
CA LEU A 98 -17.79 -7.80 8.25
C LEU A 98 -16.87 -6.94 9.14
N LEU A 99 -16.17 -5.97 8.56
CA LEU A 99 -15.14 -5.18 9.26
C LEU A 99 -15.67 -3.89 9.90
N LYS A 100 -16.83 -3.36 9.49
CA LYS A 100 -17.35 -2.05 9.93
C LYS A 100 -17.60 -1.90 11.44
N SER A 101 -17.80 -3.00 12.17
CA SER A 101 -17.95 -2.95 13.63
C SER A 101 -16.62 -2.89 14.37
N TYR A 102 -15.52 -3.17 13.68
CA TYR A 102 -14.18 -3.26 14.27
C TYR A 102 -13.26 -2.11 13.84
N LEU A 103 -13.46 -1.59 12.62
CA LEU A 103 -12.55 -0.62 12.01
C LEU A 103 -13.27 0.57 11.41
N THR A 104 -12.57 1.69 11.37
CA THR A 104 -12.91 2.87 10.58
C THR A 104 -11.75 3.21 9.66
N VAL A 105 -12.05 3.70 8.46
CA VAL A 105 -11.03 4.24 7.55
C VAL A 105 -10.79 5.69 7.95
N ALA A 106 -9.57 5.99 8.41
CA ALA A 106 -9.16 7.35 8.75
C ALA A 106 -8.66 8.13 7.53
N SER A 107 -7.93 7.45 6.64
CA SER A 107 -7.36 8.04 5.43
C SER A 107 -7.10 6.97 4.38
N LEU A 108 -7.07 7.36 3.11
CA LEU A 108 -6.67 6.54 1.98
C LEU A 108 -5.97 7.42 0.95
N MET A 109 -4.83 6.96 0.44
CA MET A 109 -4.02 7.66 -0.56
C MET A 109 -3.54 6.70 -1.63
N HIS A 110 -3.45 7.20 -2.86
CA HIS A 110 -2.82 6.50 -3.97
C HIS A 110 -1.51 7.19 -4.32
N LEU A 111 -0.41 6.45 -4.30
CA LEU A 111 0.90 6.97 -4.61
C LEU A 111 1.37 6.43 -5.97
N GLU A 112 2.00 7.27 -6.78
CA GLU A 112 2.75 6.89 -7.99
C GLU A 112 4.07 6.17 -7.61
N ILE A 113 3.95 5.13 -6.80
CA ILE A 113 5.05 4.30 -6.32
C ILE A 113 4.85 2.90 -6.90
N ASP A 114 5.88 2.40 -7.60
CA ASP A 114 5.91 1.02 -8.06
C ASP A 114 6.28 0.09 -6.90
N ILE A 115 5.29 -0.70 -6.46
CA ILE A 115 5.44 -1.66 -5.35
C ILE A 115 5.82 -3.07 -5.83
N THR A 116 6.01 -3.30 -7.13
CA THR A 116 6.36 -4.63 -7.67
C THR A 116 7.66 -5.21 -7.08
N GLY A 117 8.58 -4.34 -6.64
CA GLY A 117 9.82 -4.71 -5.98
C GLY A 117 9.76 -4.74 -4.45
N PHE A 118 8.59 -4.67 -3.81
CA PHE A 118 8.47 -4.57 -2.36
C PHE A 118 8.81 -5.92 -1.68
N PRO A 119 9.96 -6.05 -0.99
CA PRO A 119 10.46 -7.36 -0.55
C PRO A 119 9.62 -7.95 0.58
N ASP A 120 9.42 -9.27 0.58
CA ASP A 120 8.69 -9.97 1.66
C ASP A 120 9.44 -9.92 3.00
N GLU A 121 10.74 -9.63 2.98
CA GLU A 121 11.59 -9.48 4.15
C GLU A 121 11.35 -8.16 4.89
N VAL A 122 10.55 -7.25 4.33
CA VAL A 122 10.17 -6.00 5.02
C VAL A 122 9.32 -6.34 6.24
N THR A 123 9.87 -6.07 7.42
CA THR A 123 9.22 -6.23 8.73
C THR A 123 8.89 -4.89 9.38
N GLY A 124 9.50 -3.81 8.92
CA GLY A 124 9.20 -2.44 9.35
C GLY A 124 9.00 -1.52 8.17
N LEU A 125 8.06 -0.59 8.26
CA LEU A 125 7.83 0.44 7.25
C LEU A 125 7.93 1.82 7.89
N ARG A 126 8.51 2.75 7.13
CA ARG A 126 8.53 4.18 7.44
C ARG A 126 8.05 4.98 6.25
N GLY A 127 7.40 6.08 6.58
CA GLY A 127 7.31 7.24 5.69
C GLY A 127 5.88 7.58 5.37
N TRP A 128 5.44 8.73 5.89
CA TRP A 128 4.27 9.46 5.42
C TRP A 128 4.60 10.94 5.62
N GLY A 129 5.03 11.62 4.56
CA GLY A 129 5.29 13.05 4.63
C GLY A 129 6.17 13.58 3.51
N ARG A 130 5.97 14.86 3.22
CA ARG A 130 6.71 15.66 2.25
C ARG A 130 8.21 15.55 2.53
N SER A 131 8.96 15.02 1.56
CA SER A 131 10.42 15.08 1.57
C SER A 131 10.86 16.55 1.42
N GLU A 132 11.24 17.20 2.51
CA GLU A 132 12.09 18.40 2.47
C GLU A 132 13.49 18.00 2.95
N GLY A 133 14.28 17.37 2.06
CA GLY A 133 15.72 17.24 2.25
C GLY A 133 16.31 15.86 1.92
N ASP A 134 17.51 15.90 1.35
CA ASP A 134 18.42 14.77 1.10
C ASP A 134 19.08 14.25 2.39
N GLY A 135 18.26 13.90 3.38
CA GLY A 135 18.75 13.19 4.56
C GLY A 135 18.99 11.73 4.21
N ASP A 136 20.25 11.37 3.94
CA ASP A 136 20.67 9.97 3.86
C ASP A 136 20.50 9.31 5.24
N GLU A 137 19.39 8.61 5.42
CA GLU A 137 19.11 7.78 6.60
C GLU A 137 19.30 6.30 6.23
N GLY A 138 20.36 6.02 5.46
CA GLY A 138 20.88 4.68 5.19
C GLY A 138 21.52 4.06 6.42
N GLY A 139 20.71 3.71 7.42
CA GLY A 139 21.10 2.66 8.35
C GLY A 139 21.19 1.33 7.60
N ASP A 140 22.13 0.45 8.01
CA ASP A 140 22.41 -0.86 7.40
C ASP A 140 21.19 -1.81 7.28
N LYS A 141 20.04 -1.43 7.85
CA LYS A 141 18.80 -2.22 7.89
C LYS A 141 17.75 -1.79 6.87
N VAL A 142 17.99 -0.71 6.12
CA VAL A 142 17.11 -0.31 5.02
C VAL A 142 17.32 -1.28 3.86
N ILE A 143 16.25 -1.95 3.44
CA ILE A 143 16.30 -2.96 2.36
C ILE A 143 15.46 -2.57 1.15
N TRP A 144 14.61 -1.55 1.28
CA TRP A 144 13.78 -1.06 0.19
C TRP A 144 13.45 0.42 0.37
N ARG A 145 13.36 1.15 -0.75
CA ARG A 145 12.96 2.56 -0.80
C ARG A 145 12.19 2.82 -2.08
N ALA A 146 11.17 3.66 -1.99
CA ALA A 146 10.51 4.21 -3.15
C ALA A 146 9.94 5.60 -2.87
N GLU A 147 9.78 6.38 -3.94
CA GLU A 147 9.23 7.74 -3.89
C GLU A 147 8.22 7.94 -5.01
N GLY A 148 7.19 8.72 -4.75
CA GLY A 148 6.14 9.02 -5.72
C GLY A 148 5.25 10.17 -5.28
N LYS A 149 4.41 10.64 -6.19
CA LYS A 149 3.43 11.70 -5.95
C LYS A 149 2.08 11.09 -5.62
N ASP A 150 1.14 11.91 -5.16
CA ASP A 150 -0.26 11.50 -5.13
C ASP A 150 -0.78 11.30 -6.56
N ALA A 151 -1.22 10.09 -6.87
CA ALA A 151 -1.70 9.69 -8.18
C ALA A 151 -3.05 10.34 -8.54
N GLU A 152 -3.78 10.87 -7.55
CA GLU A 152 -5.04 11.58 -7.76
C GLU A 152 -4.87 13.10 -7.83
N GLY A 153 -3.67 13.63 -7.58
CA GLY A 153 -3.38 15.06 -7.62
C GLY A 153 -4.15 15.89 -6.59
N LYS A 154 -4.60 15.27 -5.49
CA LYS A 154 -5.28 15.91 -4.36
C LYS A 154 -4.28 16.58 -3.43
N GLU A 155 -3.09 15.99 -3.29
CA GLU A 155 -2.01 16.49 -2.44
C GLU A 155 -0.76 16.85 -3.25
N ASP A 156 -0.19 18.03 -2.99
CA ASP A 156 1.09 18.45 -3.56
C ASP A 156 2.26 17.90 -2.74
N GLY A 157 3.19 17.20 -3.38
CA GLY A 157 4.44 16.77 -2.75
C GLY A 157 5.02 15.48 -3.30
N VAL A 158 6.16 15.08 -2.74
CA VAL A 158 6.76 13.77 -2.95
C VAL A 158 6.69 13.00 -1.63
N TRP A 159 6.09 11.83 -1.73
CA TRP A 159 5.98 10.85 -0.67
C TRP A 159 7.09 9.83 -0.80
N ARG A 160 7.64 9.40 0.35
CA ARG A 160 8.72 8.41 0.41
C ARG A 160 8.28 7.27 1.31
N LEU A 161 8.44 6.03 0.83
CA LEU A 161 8.32 4.81 1.61
C LEU A 161 9.69 4.16 1.78
N ILE A 162 10.00 3.74 3.00
CA ILE A 162 11.25 3.08 3.36
C ILE A 162 10.90 1.78 4.09
N GLY A 163 11.33 0.65 3.52
CA GLY A 163 11.19 -0.68 4.08
C GLY A 163 12.46 -1.12 4.82
N TYR A 164 12.27 -1.69 6.01
CA TYR A 164 13.33 -2.23 6.86
C TYR A 164 13.17 -3.73 7.03
N GLY A 165 14.30 -4.42 7.06
CA GLY A 165 14.37 -5.84 7.43
C GLY A 165 14.29 -6.07 8.93
N LYS A 166 14.63 -7.29 9.36
CA LYS A 166 14.65 -7.68 10.78
C LYS A 166 15.51 -6.75 11.64
N GLY A 167 15.07 -6.50 12.86
CA GLY A 167 15.74 -5.61 13.83
C GLY A 167 15.52 -4.13 13.54
N PHE A 168 14.46 -3.78 12.80
CA PHE A 168 14.09 -2.38 12.54
C PHE A 168 13.78 -1.62 13.83
N GLU A 169 13.36 -2.31 14.90
CA GLU A 169 13.05 -1.70 16.19
C GLU A 169 14.23 -0.89 16.75
N GLU A 170 15.47 -1.36 16.52
CA GLU A 170 16.71 -0.70 16.94
C GLU A 170 17.01 0.60 16.17
N VAL A 171 16.42 0.78 14.98
CA VAL A 171 16.64 1.98 14.14
C VAL A 171 15.72 3.14 14.59
N THR A 172 14.65 2.82 15.31
CA THR A 172 13.51 3.73 15.51
C THR A 172 13.52 4.41 16.88
N SER A 173 14.42 4.02 17.79
CA SER A 173 14.54 4.59 19.13
C SER A 173 15.07 6.02 19.16
N ASP A 174 15.71 6.50 18.09
CA ASP A 174 16.41 7.78 18.01
C ASP A 174 15.75 8.83 17.09
N THR A 175 14.57 8.55 16.53
CA THR A 175 13.93 9.47 15.57
C THR A 175 12.52 9.87 16.01
N ALA A 176 12.13 11.11 15.69
CA ALA A 176 10.79 11.66 15.94
C ALA A 176 9.70 11.04 15.04
N ILE A 177 9.93 9.86 14.47
CA ILE A 177 9.15 9.29 13.38
C ILE A 177 8.59 7.94 13.81
N THR A 178 7.28 7.81 13.63
CA THR A 178 6.52 6.67 14.10
C THR A 178 6.83 5.41 13.28
N PRO A 179 7.39 4.37 13.90
CA PRO A 179 7.71 3.15 13.20
C PRO A 179 6.48 2.26 13.04
N LEU A 180 6.31 1.69 11.84
CA LEU A 180 5.23 0.77 11.55
C LEU A 180 5.76 -0.67 11.53
N LYS A 181 5.26 -1.50 12.42
CA LYS A 181 5.64 -2.92 12.52
C LYS A 181 4.73 -3.78 11.67
N ARG A 182 5.27 -4.64 10.81
CA ARG A 182 4.44 -5.58 10.03
C ARG A 182 3.63 -6.47 10.96
N ILE A 183 2.34 -6.60 10.66
CA ILE A 183 1.47 -7.59 11.28
C ILE A 183 1.64 -8.89 10.49
N ASP A 184 1.99 -9.95 11.21
CA ASP A 184 2.08 -11.30 10.67
C ASP A 184 0.71 -11.97 10.80
N LEU A 185 0.12 -12.34 9.66
CA LEU A 185 -1.22 -12.90 9.62
C LEU A 185 -1.23 -14.42 9.83
N ASP A 186 -0.07 -15.07 9.81
CA ASP A 186 0.06 -16.53 9.89
C ASP A 186 0.34 -17.04 11.31
N GLN A 187 0.30 -16.15 12.31
CA GLN A 187 0.49 -16.47 13.73
C GLN A 187 -0.75 -17.06 14.40
#